data_AF-X1SNL2-F1
#
_entry.id   AF-X1SNL2-F1
#
_cell.length_a   1.000
_cell.length_b   1.000
_cell.length_c   1.000
_cell.angle_alpha   90.00
_cell.angle_beta   90.00
_cell.angle_gamma   90.00
#
_symmetry.space_group_name_H-M   'P 1'
#
loop_
_entity.id
_entity.type
_entity.pdbx_description
1 polymer ?
#
loop_
_entity_poly.entity_id
_entity_poly.type
_entity_poly.pdbx_seq_one_letter_code
_entity_poly.pdbx_strand_id
1 'polypeptide(L)'
;DIGSHIENTISYTTGLEIDSLCANLDIFVKGRALDDNAEVLVKYTSGARGIYWCSQVAIGYNNGLKIRVLGEKGSIEWEQEKPDYLKVAFCGQPVQILSRGRDSLYPLALRVSRLPGGHPEGLYEAFANIYSNFSDALLA
;
A
#
# COMPACT_ATOMS: atom_id res chain seq x y z
N ASP A 1 0.63 -10.91 10.46
CA ASP A 1 0.45 -11.43 9.09
C ASP A 1 0.20 -10.28 8.12
N ILE A 2 -1.05 -9.89 7.88
CA ILE A 2 -1.39 -8.89 6.87
C ILE A 2 -1.28 -7.42 7.34
N GLY A 3 -1.46 -7.13 8.64
CA GLY A 3 -1.42 -5.76 9.16
C GLY A 3 -0.06 -5.07 9.00
N SER A 4 1.05 -5.81 9.11
CA SER A 4 2.40 -5.28 8.90
C SER A 4 2.66 -4.85 7.46
N HIS A 5 1.98 -5.45 6.47
CA HIS A 5 2.08 -4.98 5.09
C HIS A 5 1.44 -3.60 4.91
N ILE A 6 0.37 -3.28 5.66
CA ILE A 6 -0.26 -1.96 5.65
C ILE A 6 0.72 -0.92 6.18
N GLU A 7 1.25 -1.14 7.38
CA GLU A 7 2.19 -0.21 8.02
C GLU A 7 3.44 -0.03 7.15
N ASN A 8 4.04 -1.11 6.68
CA ASN A 8 5.25 -1.03 5.86
C ASN A 8 5.01 -0.22 4.58
N THR A 9 3.88 -0.42 3.91
CA THR A 9 3.54 0.31 2.68
C THR A 9 3.31 1.80 2.97
N ILE A 10 2.61 2.14 4.06
CA ILE A 10 2.38 3.53 4.47
C ILE A 10 3.70 4.22 4.85
N SER A 11 4.50 3.57 5.69
CA SER A 11 5.80 4.06 6.15
C SER A 11 6.73 4.32 4.97
N TYR A 12 6.87 3.35 4.06
CA TYR A 12 7.67 3.49 2.84
C TYR A 12 7.17 4.62 1.91
N THR A 13 5.85 4.74 1.74
CA THR A 13 5.27 5.73 0.81
C THR A 13 5.33 7.15 1.35
N THR A 14 5.19 7.32 2.66
CA THR A 14 4.99 8.64 3.29
C THR A 14 6.19 9.13 4.08
N GLY A 15 7.07 8.22 4.54
CA GLY A 15 8.16 8.52 5.46
C GLY A 15 7.70 9.00 6.84
N LEU A 16 6.41 8.86 7.17
CA LEU A 16 5.86 9.34 8.44
C LEU A 16 6.18 8.37 9.58
N GLU A 17 6.55 8.94 10.73
CA GLU A 17 6.80 8.20 11.95
C GLU A 17 5.56 8.16 12.85
N ILE A 18 5.23 6.99 13.37
CA ILE A 18 4.11 6.82 14.31
C ILE A 18 4.50 7.41 15.67
N ASP A 19 3.67 8.29 16.19
CA ASP A 19 3.78 8.83 17.55
C ASP A 19 3.06 7.93 18.55
N SER A 20 1.81 7.57 18.24
CA SER A 20 0.97 6.75 19.11
C SER A 20 -0.12 6.05 18.32
N LEU A 21 -0.64 4.95 18.87
CA LEU A 21 -1.74 4.20 18.28
C LEU A 21 -2.72 3.69 19.33
N CYS A 22 -3.94 3.37 18.90
CA CYS A 22 -4.96 2.68 19.66
C CYS A 22 -5.51 1.55 18.78
N ALA A 23 -5.45 0.31 19.28
CA ALA A 23 -5.84 -0.87 18.52
C ALA A 23 -6.97 -1.64 19.22
N ASN A 24 -7.92 -2.13 18.43
CA ASN A 24 -8.94 -3.07 18.83
C ASN A 24 -8.79 -4.35 17.98
N LEU A 25 -8.58 -5.49 18.64
CA LEU A 25 -8.35 -6.79 17.99
C LEU A 25 -9.46 -7.75 18.40
N ASP A 26 -9.95 -8.53 17.45
CA ASP A 26 -11.00 -9.52 17.66
C ASP A 26 -10.53 -10.92 17.27
N ILE A 27 -11.14 -11.91 17.92
CA ILE A 27 -11.10 -13.32 17.49
C ILE A 27 -12.55 -13.74 17.21
N PHE A 28 -12.97 -13.64 15.95
CA PHE A 28 -14.32 -14.01 15.54
C PHE A 28 -14.50 -15.52 15.39
N VAL A 29 -13.51 -16.22 14.81
CA VAL A 29 -13.59 -17.67 14.59
C VAL A 29 -13.32 -18.40 15.89
N LYS A 30 -14.35 -19.07 16.41
CA LYS A 30 -14.27 -19.89 17.63
C LYS A 30 -13.14 -20.91 17.54
N GLY A 31 -12.32 -20.98 18.58
CA GLY A 31 -11.20 -21.93 18.67
C GLY A 31 -9.87 -21.41 18.11
N ARG A 32 -9.83 -20.22 17.50
CA ARG A 32 -8.55 -19.56 17.17
C ARG A 32 -7.87 -19.01 18.44
N ALA A 33 -6.54 -19.07 18.45
CA ALA A 33 -5.71 -18.50 19.51
C ALA A 33 -5.25 -17.07 19.23
N LEU A 34 -5.26 -16.65 17.96
CA LEU A 34 -4.78 -15.35 17.49
C LEU A 34 -5.93 -14.56 16.87
N ASP A 35 -5.76 -13.24 16.83
CA ASP A 35 -6.67 -12.30 16.19
C ASP A 35 -6.89 -12.64 14.71
N ASP A 36 -8.12 -12.39 14.25
CA ASP A 36 -8.52 -12.54 12.85
C ASP A 36 -9.13 -11.27 12.27
N ASN A 37 -9.18 -10.20 13.07
CA ASN A 37 -9.55 -8.85 12.70
C ASN A 37 -8.85 -7.84 13.61
N ALA A 38 -8.41 -6.71 13.05
CA ALA A 38 -7.84 -5.61 13.80
C ALA A 38 -8.22 -4.26 13.20
N GLU A 39 -8.61 -3.32 14.06
CA GLU A 39 -8.84 -1.91 13.76
C GLU A 39 -7.82 -1.07 14.54
N VAL A 40 -7.09 -0.20 13.85
CA VAL A 40 -6.02 0.58 14.47
C VAL A 40 -6.15 2.05 14.09
N LEU A 41 -6.30 2.92 15.09
CA LEU A 41 -6.20 4.36 14.93
C LEU A 41 -4.77 4.80 15.19
N VAL A 42 -4.19 5.59 14.29
CA VAL A 42 -2.78 5.98 14.31
C VAL A 42 -2.65 7.50 14.35
N LYS A 43 -1.75 8.01 15.20
CA LYS A 43 -1.26 9.39 15.17
C LYS A 43 0.21 9.39 14.78
N TYR A 44 0.58 10.29 13.88
CA TYR A 44 1.97 10.46 13.45
C TYR A 44 2.59 11.68 14.12
N THR A 45 3.92 11.70 14.23
CA THR A 45 4.69 12.82 14.79
C THR A 45 4.49 14.14 14.02
N SER A 46 4.14 14.04 12.74
CA SER A 46 3.79 15.19 11.87
C SER A 46 2.43 15.83 12.19
N GLY A 47 1.62 15.22 13.07
CA GLY A 47 0.23 15.62 13.34
C GLY A 47 -0.81 14.98 12.41
N ALA A 48 -0.37 14.24 11.37
CA ALA A 48 -1.25 13.45 10.53
C ALA A 48 -1.95 12.33 11.34
N ARG A 49 -3.05 11.81 10.80
CA ARG A 49 -3.83 10.71 11.40
C ARG A 49 -4.07 9.61 10.38
N GLY A 50 -4.14 8.37 10.86
CA GLY A 50 -4.38 7.19 10.04
C GLY A 50 -5.40 6.24 10.66
N ILE A 51 -5.99 5.41 9.81
CA ILE A 51 -6.82 4.28 10.20
C ILE A 51 -6.29 3.08 9.42
N TYR A 52 -5.89 2.04 10.13
CA TYR A 52 -5.58 0.75 9.54
C TYR A 52 -6.68 -0.23 9.90
N TRP A 53 -7.01 -1.08 8.94
CA TRP A 53 -7.91 -2.21 9.15
C TRP A 53 -7.35 -3.41 8.40
N CYS A 54 -7.28 -4.55 9.09
CA CYS A 54 -6.95 -5.82 8.47
C CYS A 54 -7.84 -6.93 9.03
N SER A 55 -8.27 -7.83 8.15
CA SER A 55 -9.17 -8.93 8.52
C SER A 55 -8.91 -10.15 7.67
N GLN A 56 -8.90 -11.32 8.31
CA GLN A 56 -8.88 -12.64 7.66
C GLN A 56 -10.29 -13.23 7.50
N VAL A 57 -11.32 -12.52 7.98
CA VAL A 57 -12.72 -12.96 8.00
C VAL A 57 -13.65 -12.04 7.20
N ALA A 58 -13.08 -11.12 6.41
CA ALA A 58 -13.82 -10.22 5.52
C ALA A 58 -14.21 -10.95 4.22
N ILE A 59 -15.42 -11.54 4.21
CA ILE A 59 -15.97 -12.26 3.04
C ILE A 59 -16.05 -11.32 1.82
N GLY A 60 -15.57 -11.80 0.68
CA GLY A 60 -15.56 -11.06 -0.59
C GLY A 60 -14.23 -10.40 -0.93
N TYR A 61 -13.23 -10.48 -0.05
CA TYR A 61 -11.87 -10.01 -0.31
C TYR A 61 -10.92 -11.18 -0.51
N ASN A 62 -10.19 -11.19 -1.64
CA ASN A 62 -9.15 -12.19 -1.90
C ASN A 62 -7.81 -11.73 -1.29
N ASN A 63 -7.38 -10.51 -1.63
CA ASN A 63 -6.20 -9.85 -1.07
C ASN A 63 -6.31 -8.32 -1.20
N GLY A 64 -7.24 -7.74 -0.43
CA GLY A 64 -7.69 -6.35 -0.57
C GLY A 64 -6.76 -5.26 -0.02
N LEU A 65 -5.43 -5.41 -0.10
CA LEU A 65 -4.50 -4.35 0.33
C LEU A 65 -4.76 -3.07 -0.49
N LYS A 66 -5.22 -2.03 0.20
CA LYS A 66 -5.56 -0.72 -0.37
C LYS A 66 -4.99 0.38 0.50
N ILE A 67 -4.31 1.33 -0.14
CA ILE A 67 -3.66 2.45 0.51
C ILE A 67 -4.23 3.75 -0.03
N ARG A 68 -4.54 4.68 0.88
CA ARG A 68 -4.99 6.04 0.56
C ARG A 68 -4.16 7.02 1.36
N VAL A 69 -3.55 7.99 0.68
CA VAL A 69 -2.83 9.08 1.32
C VAL A 69 -3.49 10.38 0.90
N LEU A 70 -3.92 11.17 1.89
CA LEU A 70 -4.61 12.44 1.70
C LEU A 70 -3.74 13.55 2.29
N GLY A 71 -3.43 14.55 1.47
CA GLY A 71 -2.67 15.71 1.88
C GLY A 71 -3.35 17.01 1.44
N GLU A 72 -2.69 18.14 1.71
CA GLU A 72 -3.25 19.48 1.48
C GLU A 72 -3.49 19.81 -0.01
N LYS A 73 -2.74 19.16 -0.91
CA LYS A 73 -2.79 19.42 -2.36
C LYS A 73 -3.64 18.40 -3.13
N GLY A 74 -4.08 17.33 -2.47
CA GLY A 74 -4.75 16.22 -3.13
C GLY A 74 -4.56 14.89 -2.42
N SER A 75 -4.94 13.83 -3.11
CA SER A 75 -4.85 12.46 -2.60
C SER A 75 -4.39 11.47 -3.65
N ILE A 76 -3.87 10.35 -3.17
CA ILE A 76 -3.56 9.17 -3.98
C ILE A 76 -4.27 7.94 -3.40
N GLU A 77 -4.69 7.03 -4.28
CA GLU A 77 -5.22 5.72 -3.93
C GLU A 77 -4.58 4.65 -4.81
N TRP A 78 -4.10 3.58 -4.19
CA TRP A 78 -3.53 2.42 -4.86
C TRP A 78 -4.08 1.14 -4.25
N GLU A 79 -4.31 0.12 -5.07
CA GLU A 79 -4.84 -1.17 -4.67
C GLU A 79 -4.05 -2.33 -5.29
N GLN A 80 -3.63 -3.28 -4.45
CA GLN A 80 -2.75 -4.38 -4.85
C GLN A 80 -3.38 -5.29 -5.90
N GLU A 81 -4.70 -5.48 -5.90
CA GLU A 81 -5.40 -6.29 -6.91
C GLU A 81 -5.49 -5.59 -8.28
N LYS A 82 -5.16 -4.29 -8.36
CA LYS A 82 -5.00 -3.54 -9.62
C LYS A 82 -3.68 -2.75 -9.58
N PRO A 83 -2.54 -3.45 -9.46
CA PRO A 83 -1.28 -2.84 -9.06
C PRO A 83 -0.71 -1.89 -10.10
N ASP A 84 -1.12 -2.04 -11.37
CA ASP A 84 -0.74 -1.20 -12.50
C ASP A 84 -1.32 0.23 -12.43
N TYR A 85 -2.31 0.50 -11.57
CA TYR A 85 -3.03 1.77 -11.58
C TYR A 85 -2.87 2.55 -10.26
N LEU A 86 -2.56 3.85 -10.40
CA LEU A 86 -2.55 4.81 -9.30
C LEU A 86 -3.60 5.88 -9.57
N LYS A 87 -4.58 6.00 -8.68
CA LYS A 87 -5.57 7.08 -8.74
C LYS A 87 -5.01 8.30 -8.05
N VAL A 88 -5.07 9.46 -8.71
CA VAL A 88 -4.57 10.73 -8.21
C VAL A 88 -5.68 11.78 -8.31
N ALA A 89 -5.91 12.54 -7.26
CA ALA A 89 -6.88 13.63 -7.25
C ALA A 89 -6.23 14.89 -6.69
N PHE A 90 -6.06 15.92 -7.52
CA PHE A 90 -5.58 17.23 -7.07
C PHE A 90 -6.75 18.13 -6.70
N CYS A 91 -6.52 19.04 -5.74
CA CYS A 91 -7.52 20.03 -5.35
C CYS A 91 -7.99 20.86 -6.57
N GLY A 92 -9.30 20.89 -6.82
CA GLY A 92 -9.89 21.65 -7.93
C GLY A 92 -9.65 21.08 -9.32
N GLN A 93 -9.15 19.84 -9.45
CA GLN A 93 -8.90 19.19 -10.74
C GLN A 93 -9.69 17.87 -10.86
N PRO A 94 -9.97 17.40 -12.08
CA PRO A 94 -10.50 16.06 -12.30
C PRO A 94 -9.58 14.98 -11.73
N VAL A 95 -10.17 13.87 -11.31
CA VAL A 95 -9.44 12.67 -10.91
C VAL A 95 -8.69 12.09 -12.12
N GLN A 96 -7.45 11.69 -11.90
CA GLN A 96 -6.57 11.09 -12.88
C GLN A 96 -6.29 9.63 -12.50
N ILE A 97 -6.09 8.78 -13.51
CA ILE A 97 -5.64 7.40 -13.34
C ILE A 97 -4.32 7.27 -14.08
N LEU A 98 -3.24 7.14 -13.33
CA LEU A 98 -1.91 6.85 -13.86
C LEU A 98 -1.74 5.34 -13.99
N SER A 99 -1.13 4.90 -15.08
CA SER A 99 -0.93 3.51 -15.45
C SER A 99 0.55 3.20 -15.66
N ARG A 100 1.02 2.13 -15.02
CA ARG A 100 2.38 1.60 -15.22
C ARG A 100 2.62 1.31 -16.70
N GLY A 101 3.74 1.82 -17.22
CA GLY A 101 4.18 1.60 -18.59
C GLY A 101 3.46 2.43 -19.68
N ARG A 102 2.41 3.19 -19.34
CA ARG A 102 1.75 4.14 -20.27
C ARG A 102 2.07 5.59 -19.92
N ASP A 103 1.87 5.96 -18.67
CA ASP A 103 1.95 7.35 -18.24
C ASP A 103 3.37 7.71 -17.80
N SER A 104 3.68 9.01 -17.82
CA SER A 104 4.95 9.50 -17.29
C SER A 104 4.96 9.36 -15.78
N LEU A 105 5.79 8.44 -15.28
CA LEU A 105 5.97 8.19 -13.84
C LEU A 105 7.33 8.70 -13.36
N TYR A 106 7.46 8.81 -12.04
CA TYR A 106 8.74 9.15 -11.43
C TYR A 106 9.83 8.13 -11.82
N PRO A 107 11.09 8.53 -12.05
CA PRO A 107 12.12 7.63 -12.59
C PRO A 107 12.32 6.32 -11.81
N LEU A 108 12.13 6.34 -10.48
CA LEU A 108 12.20 5.12 -9.66
C LEU A 108 11.15 4.07 -10.07
N ALA A 109 9.92 4.50 -10.38
CA ALA A 109 8.84 3.60 -10.80
C ALA A 109 9.09 3.01 -12.21
N LEU A 110 9.75 3.77 -13.08
CA LEU A 110 10.09 3.31 -14.43
C LEU A 110 11.18 2.23 -14.40
N ARG A 111 12.16 2.33 -13.50
CA ARG A 111 13.27 1.36 -13.39
C ARG A 111 12.85 -0.05 -13.00
N VAL A 112 11.69 -0.17 -12.33
CA VAL A 112 11.19 -1.44 -11.80
C VAL A 112 10.07 -2.04 -12.66
N SER A 113 9.79 -1.43 -13.81
CA SER A 113 8.86 -1.93 -14.82
C SER A 113 9.61 -2.72 -15.89
N ARG A 114 9.10 -3.90 -16.25
CA ARG A 114 9.72 -4.82 -17.23
C ARG A 114 9.00 -4.82 -18.57
N LEU A 115 7.68 -4.69 -18.55
CA LEU A 115 6.82 -4.82 -19.71
C LEU A 115 6.17 -3.47 -20.07
N PRO A 116 5.92 -3.20 -21.37
CA PRO A 116 5.21 -2.00 -21.80
C PRO A 116 3.78 -1.90 -21.24
N GLY A 117 3.22 -0.70 -21.25
CA GLY A 117 1.84 -0.45 -20.83
C GLY A 117 0.83 -1.38 -21.52
N GLY A 118 -0.14 -1.88 -20.75
CA GLY A 118 -1.15 -2.84 -21.22
C GLY A 118 -0.77 -4.32 -21.07
N HIS A 119 0.50 -4.64 -20.80
CA HIS A 119 0.92 -5.98 -20.40
C HIS A 119 0.98 -6.03 -18.86
N PRO A 120 0.05 -6.73 -18.19
CA PRO A 120 -0.04 -6.65 -16.75
C PRO A 120 1.22 -7.17 -16.06
N GLU A 121 1.68 -6.43 -15.06
CA GLU A 121 2.65 -6.93 -14.09
C GLU A 121 1.94 -7.03 -12.73
N GLY A 122 2.45 -7.87 -11.85
CA GLY A 122 1.83 -8.08 -10.55
C GLY A 122 2.80 -8.59 -9.50
N LEU A 123 2.32 -9.54 -8.70
CA LEU A 123 3.02 -9.98 -7.50
C LEU A 123 4.41 -10.58 -7.80
N TYR A 124 4.55 -11.33 -8.90
CA TYR A 124 5.83 -11.94 -9.26
C TYR A 124 6.87 -10.89 -9.63
N GLU A 125 6.50 -9.88 -10.43
CA GLU A 125 7.38 -8.78 -10.79
C GLU A 125 7.74 -7.92 -9.58
N ALA A 126 6.77 -7.68 -8.68
CA ALA A 126 7.02 -6.98 -7.41
C ALA A 126 8.05 -7.73 -6.54
N PHE A 127 7.92 -9.05 -6.39
CA PHE A 127 8.91 -9.84 -5.66
C PHE A 127 10.27 -9.86 -6.38
N ALA A 128 10.29 -10.01 -7.70
CA ALA A 128 11.54 -9.96 -8.47
C ALA A 128 12.26 -8.60 -8.33
N ASN A 129 11.52 -7.49 -8.16
CA ASN A 129 12.08 -6.18 -7.85
C ASN A 129 12.74 -6.16 -6.46
N ILE A 130 12.12 -6.78 -5.44
CA ILE A 130 12.72 -6.89 -4.10
C ILE A 130 14.03 -7.69 -4.17
N TYR A 131 14.04 -8.84 -4.85
CA TYR A 131 15.24 -9.67 -4.98
C TYR A 131 16.35 -8.97 -5.78
N SER A 132 16.02 -8.21 -6.82
CA SER A 132 17.00 -7.42 -7.57
C SER A 132 17.63 -6.36 -6.67
N ASN A 133 16.81 -5.57 -5.97
CA ASN A 133 17.31 -4.54 -5.04
C ASN A 133 18.17 -5.13 -3.92
N PHE A 134 17.78 -6.29 -3.38
CA PHE A 134 18.57 -6.99 -2.37
C PHE A 134 19.92 -7.46 -2.92
N SER A 135 19.93 -8.01 -4.14
CA SER A 135 21.16 -8.45 -4.81
C SER A 135 22.08 -7.26 -5.10
N ASP A 136 21.53 -6.13 -5.57
CA ASP A 136 22.30 -4.90 -5.79
C ASP A 136 22.92 -4.39 -4.50
N ALA A 137 22.18 -4.42 -3.38
CA ALA A 137 22.69 -4.00 -2.08
C ALA A 137 23.79 -4.94 -1.53
N LEU A 138 23.78 -6.22 -1.88
CA LEU A 138 24.86 -7.17 -1.52
C LEU A 138 26.14 -6.97 -2.35
N LEU A 139 26.02 -6.47 -3.57
CA LEU A 139 27.14 -6.27 -4.50
C LEU A 139 27.81 -4.90 -4.37
N ALA A 140 27.19 -3.95 -3.68
CA ALA A 140 27.69 -2.59 -3.43
C ALA A 140 28.74 -2.55 -2.30
#